data_AF-X0TZN0-F1
#
_entry.id   AF-X0TZN0-F1
#
_cell.length_a   1.000
_cell.length_b   1.000
_cell.length_c   1.000
_cell.angle_alpha   90.00
_cell.angle_beta   90.00
_cell.angle_gamma   90.00
#
_symmetry.space_group_name_H-M   'P 1'
#
loop_
_entity.id
_entity.type
_entity.pdbx_description
1 polymer ?
#
loop_
_entity_poly.entity_id
_entity_poly.type
_entity_poly.pdbx_seq_one_letter_code
_entity_poly.pdbx_strand_id
1 'polypeptide(L)' 'KLTNMRASGSDDAIALVPPRQITLEFALEFIEDDEMVEITPKHIRLRKLHLTEIDRKRVSRRTQSK' A
#
# COMPACT_ATOMS: atom_id res chain seq x y z
N LYS A 1 -11.34 -6.27 9.67
CA LYS A 1 -12.75 -5.82 9.54
C LYS A 1 -13.60 -6.82 10.31
N LEU A 2 -14.02 -6.51 11.54
CA LEU A 2 -14.88 -7.40 12.33
C LEU A 2 -16.32 -7.25 11.85
N THR A 3 -16.96 -8.35 11.47
CA THR A 3 -18.32 -8.39 10.89
C THR A 3 -19.41 -8.68 11.91
N ASN A 4 -19.08 -8.81 13.19
CA ASN A 4 -20.05 -9.16 14.23
C ASN A 4 -20.04 -8.10 15.34
N MET A 5 -20.88 -7.08 15.23
CA MET A 5 -21.37 -6.37 16.41
C MET A 5 -22.82 -5.93 16.18
N ARG A 6 -23.75 -6.74 16.69
CA ARG A 6 -25.12 -6.33 16.99
C ARG A 6 -25.09 -5.65 18.37
N ALA A 7 -25.34 -4.35 18.44
CA ALA A 7 -25.87 -3.70 19.63
C ALA A 7 -26.38 -2.31 19.24
N SER A 8 -27.60 -2.02 19.66
CA SER A 8 -28.32 -0.77 19.48
C SER A 8 -27.56 0.42 20.08
N GLY A 9 -27.46 1.52 19.33
CA GLY A 9 -27.24 2.85 19.87
C GLY A 9 -25.81 3.17 20.29
N SER A 10 -24.95 3.44 19.30
CA SER A 10 -23.83 4.38 19.38
C SER A 10 -23.36 4.60 17.94
N ASP A 11 -23.83 5.67 17.29
CA ASP A 11 -23.22 6.15 16.05
C ASP A 11 -21.86 6.76 16.41
N ASP A 12 -20.88 5.89 16.71
CA ASP A 12 -19.49 6.29 16.79
C ASP A 12 -19.02 6.58 15.37
N ALA A 13 -19.07 7.84 14.98
CA ALA A 13 -18.45 8.30 13.75
C ALA A 13 -16.96 7.92 13.77
N ILE A 14 -16.53 7.10 12.80
CA ILE A 14 -15.14 6.67 12.71
C ILE A 14 -14.27 7.89 12.41
N ALA A 15 -13.48 8.33 13.39
CA ALA A 15 -12.47 9.36 13.18
C ALA A 15 -11.26 8.76 12.45
N LEU A 16 -11.04 9.20 11.20
CA LEU A 16 -9.87 8.81 10.42
C LEU A 16 -8.71 9.75 10.72
N VAL A 17 -7.55 9.19 11.07
CA VAL A 17 -6.31 9.95 11.15
C VAL A 17 -5.97 10.48 9.75
N PRO A 18 -5.55 11.76 9.62
CA PRO A 18 -5.20 12.32 8.31
C PRO A 18 -4.05 11.55 7.66
N PRO A 19 -4.08 11.37 6.33
CA PRO A 19 -3.04 10.64 5.62
C PRO A 19 -1.73 11.44 5.62
N ARG A 20 -0.61 10.72 5.62
CA ARG A 20 0.70 11.32 5.42
C ARG A 20 0.83 11.80 3.97
N GLN A 21 1.28 13.05 3.80
CA GLN A 21 1.62 13.56 2.48
C GLN A 21 2.94 12.94 2.01
N ILE A 22 2.94 12.40 0.79
CA ILE A 22 4.10 11.78 0.17
C ILE A 22 4.64 12.77 -0.87
N THR A 23 5.84 13.30 -0.62
CA THR A 23 6.57 14.10 -1.62
C THR A 23 7.36 13.17 -2.55
N LEU A 24 7.86 13.72 -3.66
CA LEU A 24 8.65 12.93 -4.61
C LEU A 24 9.96 12.45 -3.98
N GLU A 25 10.62 13.33 -3.25
CA GLU A 25 11.90 13.07 -2.58
C GLU A 25 11.72 11.96 -1.55
N PHE A 26 10.67 12.07 -0.71
CA PHE A 26 10.35 11.04 0.27
C PHE A 26 9.99 9.71 -0.39
N ALA A 27 9.23 9.73 -1.50
CA ALA A 27 8.89 8.51 -2.22
C ALA A 27 10.14 7.81 -2.75
N LEU A 28 11.08 8.55 -3.34
CA LEU A 28 12.33 8.00 -3.90
C LEU A 28 13.26 7.44 -2.83
N GLU A 29 13.31 8.05 -1.64
CA GLU A 29 14.05 7.51 -0.50
C GLU A 29 13.40 6.24 0.07
N PHE A 30 12.07 6.15 0.00
CA PHE A 30 11.31 5.08 0.62
C PHE A 30 11.25 3.79 -0.21
N ILE A 31 11.38 3.84 -1.55
CA ILE A 31 11.14 2.65 -2.38
C ILE A 31 12.17 1.53 -2.16
N GLU A 32 11.72 0.29 -2.28
CA GLU A 32 12.56 -0.90 -2.32
C GLU A 32 12.74 -1.44 -3.76
N ASP A 33 13.61 -2.44 -3.92
CA ASP A 33 13.94 -3.06 -5.23
C ASP A 33 12.74 -3.72 -5.93
N ASP A 34 11.72 -4.15 -5.18
CA ASP A 34 10.49 -4.73 -5.72
C ASP A 34 9.34 -3.72 -5.84
N GLU A 35 9.63 -2.42 -5.72
CA GLU A 35 8.70 -1.30 -5.73
C GLU A 35 8.99 -0.28 -6.84
N MET A 36 8.00 0.57 -7.11
CA MET A 36 8.12 1.68 -8.05
C MET A 36 7.31 2.89 -7.60
N VAL A 37 7.79 4.07 -7.98
CA VAL A 37 7.04 5.34 -7.86
C VAL A 37 6.34 5.60 -9.18
N GLU A 38 5.01 5.59 -9.16
CA GLU A 38 4.17 6.02 -10.28
C GLU A 38 3.96 7.54 -10.20
N ILE A 39 4.46 8.27 -11.19
CA ILE A 39 4.40 9.73 -11.24
C ILE A 39 3.45 10.18 -12.33
N THR A 40 2.50 11.03 -11.97
CA THR A 40 1.62 11.76 -12.89
C THR A 40 1.68 13.25 -12.54
N PRO A 41 1.31 14.18 -13.44
CA PRO A 41 1.43 15.61 -13.17
C PRO A 41 0.67 16.09 -11.91
N LYS A 42 -0.32 15.33 -11.44
CA LYS A 42 -1.16 15.68 -10.28
C LYS A 42 -0.95 14.78 -9.06
N HIS A 43 -0.31 13.61 -9.23
CA HIS A 43 -0.26 12.60 -8.18
C HIS A 43 1.02 11.79 -8.24
N ILE A 44 1.50 11.42 -7.07
CA ILE A 44 2.61 10.50 -6.83
C ILE A 44 2.04 9.31 -6.06
N ARG A 45 2.32 8.09 -6.51
CA ARG A 45 1.86 6.85 -5.85
C ARG A 45 3.00 5.86 -5.72
N LEU A 46 3.02 5.12 -4.61
CA LEU A 46 3.90 3.98 -4.40
C LEU A 46 3.17 2.69 -4.79
N ARG A 47 3.83 1.83 -5.55
CA ARG A 47 3.27 0.53 -5.98
C ARG A 47 4.34 -0.54 -5.99
N LYS A 48 3.96 -1.80 -5.76
CA LYS A 48 4.84 -2.95 -6.04
C LYS A 48 5.04 -3.10 -7.54
N LEU A 49 6.24 -3.53 -7.94
CA LEU A 49 6.60 -3.91 -9.30
C LEU A 49 5.64 -4.99 -9.85
N HIS A 50 5.34 -5.99 -9.01
CA HIS A 50 4.34 -7.00 -9.27
C HIS A 50 3.06 -6.70 -8.47
N LEU A 51 2.01 -6.32 -9.18
CA LEU A 51 0.76 -5.87 -8.57
C LEU A 51 0.03 -6.98 -7.81
N THR A 52 -0.02 -8.18 -8.40
CA THR A 52 -0.71 -9.31 -7.77
C THR A 52 0.18 -9.97 -6.73
N GLU A 53 -0.43 -10.50 -5.67
CA GLU A 53 0.32 -11.25 -4.65
C GLU A 53 0.91 -12.56 -5.23
N ILE A 54 0.21 -13.18 -6.16
CA ILE A 54 0.64 -14.42 -6.83
C ILE A 54 1.94 -14.19 -7.60
N ASP A 55 2.01 -13.10 -8.36
CA ASP A 55 3.19 -12.79 -9.16
C ASP A 55 4.39 -12.43 -8.28
N ARG A 56 4.16 -11.73 -7.17
CA ARG A 56 5.19 -11.49 -6.14
C ARG A 56 5.77 -12.79 -5.60
N LYS A 57 4.92 -13.74 -5.21
CA LYS A 57 5.36 -15.06 -4.71
C LYS A 57 6.10 -15.89 -5.75
N ARG A 58 5.73 -15.77 -7.03
CA ARG A 58 6.45 -16.46 -8.13
C ARG A 58 7.84 -15.89 -8.32
N VAL A 59 7.98 -14.57 -8.30
CA VAL A 59 9.25 -13.88 -8.50
C VAL A 59 10.20 -14.13 -7.34
N SER A 60 9.72 -14.02 -6.09
CA SER A 60 10.55 -14.27 -4.91
C SER A 60 11.11 -15.71 -4.88
N ARG A 61 10.29 -16.71 -5.23
CA ARG A 61 10.72 -18.11 -5.36
C ARG A 61 11.76 -18.32 -6.47
N ARG A 62 11.61 -17.64 -7.61
CA ARG A 62 12.58 -17.71 -8.71
C ARG A 62 13.93 -17.12 -8.32
N THR A 63 13.93 -16.04 -7.54
CA THR A 63 15.16 -15.41 -7.04
C THR A 63 15.86 -16.27 -5.99
N GLN A 64 15.13 -16.99 -5.12
CA GLN A 64 15.72 -17.91 -4.13
C GLN A 64 16.33 -19.18 -4.73
N SER A 65 15.85 -19.63 -5.89
CA SER A 65 16.34 -20.85 -6.56
C SER A 65 17.60 -20.61 -7.40
N LYS A 66 18.07 -19.36 -7.49
CA LYS A 66 19.35 -18.99 -8.09
C LYS A 66 20.37 -18.74 -7.00
#